data_AF-A0A7W1BEH4-F1
#
_entry.id   AF-A0A7W1BEH4-F1
#
_cell.length_a   1.000
_cell.length_b   1.000
_cell.length_c   1.000
_cell.angle_alpha   90.00
_cell.angle_beta   90.00
_cell.angle_gamma   90.00
#
_symmetry.space_group_name_H-M   'P 1'
#
loop_
_entity.id
_entity.type
_entity.pdbx_description
1 polymer ?
#
loop_
_entity_poly.entity_id
_entity_poly.type
_entity_poly.pdbx_seq_one_letter_code
_entity_poly.pdbx_strand_id
1 'polypeptide(L)'
;MPTLSPGLTALDRALAPYREYGPLFIRLVVGYRLVWGTMDNVFSYAQMVEFAGFLEARGVPWPLGSAFISAYAQFICGLLFLAGGFTRPAAAVMVFNFIAALLIAHIGQPFLDNYDALVMLFGAAFLLLHGPGALSVDERVSARAGTRSGPRG
;
A
#
# COMPACT_ATOMS: atom_id res chain seq x y z
N MET A 1 5.49 34.94 10.39
CA MET A 1 6.01 33.75 9.68
C MET A 1 7.42 33.50 10.19
N PRO A 2 7.75 32.32 10.75
CA PRO A 2 9.11 32.05 11.18
C PRO A 2 10.00 31.92 9.94
N THR A 3 11.04 32.76 9.85
CA THR A 3 12.07 32.64 8.81
C THR A 3 12.91 31.40 9.11
N LEU A 4 12.78 30.36 8.28
CA LEU A 4 13.64 29.17 8.32
C LEU A 4 15.11 29.58 8.21
N SER A 5 16.01 28.84 8.87
CA SER A 5 17.44 29.13 8.81
C SER A 5 17.98 28.97 7.37
N PRO A 6 18.98 29.75 6.94
CA PRO A 6 19.49 29.72 5.57
C PRO A 6 19.90 28.32 5.06
N GLY A 7 20.35 27.45 5.98
CA GLY A 7 20.71 26.06 5.68
C GLY A 7 19.51 25.17 5.31
N LEU A 8 18.36 25.33 5.99
CA LEU A 8 17.14 24.58 5.65
C LEU A 8 16.64 24.97 4.25
N THR A 9 16.72 26.26 3.91
CA THR A 9 16.35 26.79 2.59
C THR A 9 17.28 26.31 1.46
N ALA A 10 18.53 25.96 1.75
CA ALA A 10 19.45 25.37 0.77
C ALA A 10 19.12 23.89 0.52
N LEU A 11 18.85 23.12 1.58
CA LEU A 11 18.48 21.71 1.50
C LEU A 11 17.16 21.52 0.74
N ASP A 12 16.14 22.32 1.05
CA ASP A 12 14.84 22.24 0.39
C ASP A 12 14.95 22.45 -1.12
N ARG A 13 15.78 23.43 -1.55
CA ARG A 13 16.04 23.66 -2.98
C ARG A 13 16.79 22.52 -3.63
N ALA A 14 17.75 21.91 -2.93
CA ALA A 14 18.50 20.78 -3.43
C ALA A 14 17.62 19.51 -3.60
N LEU A 15 16.65 19.30 -2.70
CA LEU A 15 15.80 18.11 -2.72
C LEU A 15 14.49 18.27 -3.50
N ALA A 16 14.05 19.50 -3.79
CA ALA A 16 12.80 19.76 -4.51
C ALA A 16 12.63 18.95 -5.82
N PRO A 17 13.67 18.77 -6.67
CA PRO A 17 13.55 17.96 -7.89
C PRO A 17 13.28 16.47 -7.64
N TYR A 18 13.67 15.96 -6.46
CA TYR A 18 13.55 14.54 -6.13
C TYR A 18 12.25 14.19 -5.38
N ARG A 19 11.39 15.17 -5.10
CA ARG A 19 10.15 14.98 -4.32
C ARG A 19 9.24 13.91 -4.92
N GLU A 20 9.18 13.81 -6.24
CA GLU A 20 8.37 12.84 -6.97
C GLU A 20 8.78 11.38 -6.76
N TYR A 21 10.01 11.13 -6.30
CA TYR A 21 10.50 9.78 -5.96
C TYR A 21 10.06 9.33 -4.56
N GLY A 22 9.54 10.22 -3.71
CA GLY A 22 9.09 9.88 -2.36
C GLY A 22 8.15 8.67 -2.28
N PRO A 23 7.08 8.62 -3.09
CA PRO A 23 6.15 7.49 -3.11
C PRO A 23 6.78 6.16 -3.51
N LEU A 24 7.87 6.15 -4.29
CA LEU A 24 8.55 4.91 -4.68
C LEU A 24 9.01 4.13 -3.45
N PHE A 25 9.62 4.79 -2.47
CA PHE A 25 10.10 4.12 -1.27
C PHE A 25 8.96 3.51 -0.45
N ILE A 26 7.83 4.23 -0.35
CA ILE A 26 6.61 3.71 0.30
C ILE A 26 6.05 2.52 -0.46
N ARG A 27 5.96 2.60 -1.79
CA ARG A 27 5.52 1.50 -2.66
C ARG A 27 6.39 0.26 -2.47
N LEU A 28 7.70 0.42 -2.40
CA LEU A 28 8.63 -0.69 -2.24
C LEU A 28 8.47 -1.37 -0.88
N VAL A 29 8.49 -0.61 0.22
CA VAL A 29 8.42 -1.22 1.56
C VAL A 29 7.04 -1.84 1.84
N VAL A 30 5.95 -1.14 1.50
CA VAL A 30 4.58 -1.62 1.70
C VAL A 30 4.30 -2.77 0.75
N GLY A 31 4.58 -2.60 -0.54
CA GLY A 31 4.34 -3.63 -1.56
C GLY A 31 5.09 -4.92 -1.27
N TYR A 32 6.37 -4.82 -0.86
CA TYR A 32 7.16 -5.98 -0.46
C TYR A 32 6.55 -6.69 0.76
N ARG A 33 6.22 -5.95 1.83
CA ARG A 33 5.68 -6.54 3.06
C ARG A 33 4.34 -7.24 2.84
N LEU A 34 3.50 -6.72 1.95
CA LEU A 34 2.22 -7.35 1.57
C LEU A 34 2.44 -8.67 0.82
N VAL A 35 3.31 -8.67 -0.20
CA VAL A 35 3.64 -9.87 -0.96
C VAL A 35 4.28 -10.92 -0.04
N TRP A 36 5.30 -10.51 0.72
CA TRP A 36 5.98 -11.39 1.67
C TRP A 36 5.05 -11.96 2.72
N GLY A 37 4.18 -11.12 3.28
CA GLY A 37 3.27 -11.53 4.36
C GLY A 37 2.14 -12.46 3.94
N THR A 38 1.87 -12.63 2.64
CA THR A 38 0.72 -13.40 2.16
C THR A 38 1.05 -14.45 1.10
N MET A 39 2.29 -14.49 0.60
CA MET A 39 2.67 -15.48 -0.41
C MET A 39 2.48 -16.92 0.07
N ASP A 40 2.72 -17.19 1.36
CA ASP A 40 2.54 -18.53 1.93
C ASP A 40 1.07 -18.94 1.90
N ASN A 41 0.14 -18.03 2.21
CA ASN A 41 -1.30 -18.31 2.10
C ASN A 41 -1.72 -18.52 0.63
N VAL A 42 -1.16 -17.74 -0.30
CA VAL A 42 -1.51 -17.81 -1.72
C VAL A 42 -1.01 -19.10 -2.37
N PHE A 43 0.18 -19.59 -1.98
CA PHE A 43 0.81 -20.76 -2.59
C PHE A 43 0.60 -22.06 -1.80
N SER A 44 0.10 -21.98 -0.56
CA SER A 44 -0.22 -23.16 0.26
C SER A 44 -1.64 -23.09 0.80
N TYR A 45 -2.47 -24.05 0.36
CA TYR A 45 -3.83 -24.20 0.89
C TYR A 45 -3.84 -24.47 2.40
N ALA A 46 -2.84 -25.19 2.92
CA ALA A 46 -2.72 -25.44 4.36
C ALA A 46 -2.57 -24.12 5.14
N GLN A 47 -1.68 -23.23 4.69
CA GLN A 47 -1.50 -21.90 5.30
C GLN A 47 -2.76 -21.03 5.17
N MET A 48 -3.52 -21.18 4.07
CA MET A 48 -4.81 -20.50 3.91
C MET A 48 -5.85 -20.99 4.93
N VAL A 49 -5.91 -22.30 5.17
CA VAL A 49 -6.80 -22.90 6.17
C VAL A 49 -6.41 -22.47 7.58
N GLU A 50 -5.11 -22.38 7.90
CA GLU A 50 -4.65 -21.82 9.18
C GLU A 50 -5.10 -20.38 9.38
N PHE A 51 -4.98 -19.54 8.34
CA PHE A 51 -5.48 -18.16 8.41
C PHE A 51 -7.01 -18.11 8.57
N ALA A 52 -7.75 -18.99 7.90
CA ALA A 52 -9.18 -19.13 8.09
C ALA A 52 -9.53 -19.50 9.54
N GLY A 53 -8.80 -20.44 10.15
CA GLY A 53 -8.98 -20.80 11.57
C GLY A 53 -8.69 -19.64 12.52
N PHE A 54 -7.67 -18.83 12.21
CA PHE A 54 -7.38 -17.60 12.96
C PHE A 54 -8.54 -16.58 12.93
N LEU A 55 -9.20 -16.46 11.77
CA LEU A 55 -10.38 -15.60 11.59
C LEU A 55 -11.63 -16.19 12.27
N GLU A 56 -11.81 -17.51 12.20
CA GLU A 56 -12.89 -18.23 12.87
C GLU A 56 -12.85 -18.03 14.40
N ALA A 57 -11.65 -18.15 14.99
CA ALA A 57 -11.44 -17.91 16.42
C ALA A 57 -11.78 -16.48 16.87
N ARG A 58 -11.91 -15.53 15.92
CA ARG A 58 -12.28 -14.13 16.16
C ARG A 58 -13.72 -13.81 15.76
N GLY A 59 -14.51 -14.83 15.41
CA GLY A 59 -15.93 -14.68 15.07
C GLY A 59 -16.17 -14.04 13.70
N VAL A 60 -15.20 -14.07 12.79
CA VAL A 60 -15.38 -13.55 11.43
C VAL A 60 -16.36 -14.46 10.66
N PRO A 61 -17.43 -13.92 10.06
CA PRO A 61 -18.34 -14.72 9.25
C PRO A 61 -17.63 -15.22 7.98
N TRP A 62 -17.97 -16.45 7.58
CA TRP A 62 -17.38 -17.13 6.42
C TRP A 62 -15.84 -17.07 6.40
N PRO A 63 -15.16 -17.67 7.41
CA PRO A 63 -13.73 -17.45 7.67
C PRO A 63 -12.83 -17.79 6.49
N LEU A 64 -13.09 -18.91 5.81
CA LEU A 64 -12.30 -19.33 4.66
C LEU A 64 -12.43 -18.34 3.50
N GLY A 65 -13.63 -17.87 3.18
CA GLY A 65 -13.85 -16.87 2.13
C GLY A 65 -13.15 -15.55 2.46
N SER A 66 -13.27 -15.09 3.71
CA SER A 66 -12.60 -13.89 4.20
C SER A 66 -11.06 -14.01 4.15
N ALA A 67 -10.51 -15.18 4.48
CA ALA A 67 -9.08 -15.45 4.37
C ALA A 67 -8.59 -15.35 2.91
N PHE A 68 -9.30 -16.00 1.97
CA PHE A 68 -9.00 -15.90 0.54
C PHE A 68 -9.05 -14.45 0.05
N ILE A 69 -10.13 -13.73 0.36
CA ILE A 69 -10.29 -12.34 -0.05
C ILE A 69 -9.15 -11.48 0.48
N SER A 70 -8.83 -11.58 1.77
CA SER A 70 -7.80 -10.76 2.39
C SER A 70 -6.38 -11.10 1.88
N ALA A 71 -6.04 -12.39 1.82
CA ALA A 71 -4.70 -12.82 1.39
C ALA A 71 -4.43 -12.47 -0.08
N TYR A 72 -5.35 -12.79 -0.99
CA TYR A 72 -5.20 -12.45 -2.40
C TYR A 72 -5.25 -10.95 -2.66
N ALA A 73 -6.10 -10.20 -1.94
CA ALA A 73 -6.13 -8.74 -2.06
C ALA A 73 -4.77 -8.13 -1.68
N GLN A 74 -4.19 -8.56 -0.55
CA GLN A 74 -2.88 -8.09 -0.10
C GLN A 74 -1.79 -8.46 -1.10
N PHE A 75 -1.74 -9.71 -1.55
CA PHE A 75 -0.72 -10.17 -2.49
C PHE A 75 -0.78 -9.40 -3.82
N ILE A 76 -1.97 -9.30 -4.43
CA ILE A 76 -2.16 -8.62 -5.71
C ILE A 76 -1.89 -7.12 -5.58
N CYS A 77 -2.43 -6.46 -4.54
CA CYS A 77 -2.18 -5.04 -4.31
C CYS A 77 -0.70 -4.75 -4.01
N GLY A 78 -0.02 -5.68 -3.34
CA GLY A 78 1.42 -5.60 -3.11
C GLY A 78 2.20 -5.58 -4.43
N LEU A 79 1.89 -6.48 -5.36
CA LEU A 79 2.50 -6.48 -6.70
C LEU A 79 2.19 -5.19 -7.48
N LEU A 80 0.94 -4.71 -7.38
CA LEU A 80 0.52 -3.45 -8.00
C LEU A 80 1.29 -2.25 -7.45
N PHE A 81 1.52 -2.18 -6.14
CA PHE A 81 2.35 -1.15 -5.53
C PHE A 81 3.80 -1.22 -6.01
N LEU A 82 4.40 -2.42 -6.02
CA LEU A 82 5.78 -2.60 -6.51
C LEU A 82 5.93 -2.11 -7.95
N ALA A 83 4.97 -2.44 -8.82
CA ALA A 83 4.95 -1.95 -10.20
C ALA A 83 4.59 -0.46 -10.32
N GLY A 84 3.92 0.12 -9.32
CA GLY A 84 3.29 1.44 -9.42
C GLY A 84 2.16 1.47 -10.44
N GLY A 85 1.38 0.39 -10.52
CA GLY A 85 0.22 0.27 -11.40
C GLY A 85 -1.08 0.23 -10.60
N PHE A 86 -2.14 0.89 -11.07
CA PHE A 86 -3.43 1.00 -10.37
C PHE A 86 -3.27 1.42 -8.89
N THR A 87 -2.33 2.33 -8.62
CA THR A 87 -1.86 2.58 -7.24
C THR A 87 -2.98 3.09 -6.34
N ARG A 88 -3.83 3.99 -6.84
CA ARG A 88 -4.95 4.55 -6.06
C ARG A 88 -6.04 3.50 -5.78
N PRO A 89 -6.57 2.76 -6.77
CA PRO A 89 -7.49 1.65 -6.50
C PRO A 89 -6.91 0.61 -5.53
N ALA A 90 -5.68 0.15 -5.75
CA ALA A 90 -5.02 -0.81 -4.87
C ALA A 90 -4.88 -0.27 -3.43
N ALA A 91 -4.57 1.02 -3.29
CA ALA A 91 -4.49 1.69 -1.99
C ALA A 91 -5.83 1.78 -1.28
N ALA A 92 -6.92 2.05 -1.99
CA ALA A 92 -8.26 2.04 -1.39
C ALA A 92 -8.61 0.65 -0.83
N VAL A 93 -8.30 -0.42 -1.57
CA VAL A 93 -8.50 -1.81 -1.12
C VAL A 93 -7.66 -2.10 0.13
N MET A 94 -6.40 -1.70 0.16
CA MET A 94 -5.51 -1.93 1.31
C MET A 94 -5.90 -1.12 2.54
N VAL A 95 -6.36 0.12 2.39
CA VAL A 95 -6.90 0.90 3.50
C VAL A 95 -8.07 0.16 4.16
N PHE A 96 -9.02 -0.34 3.36
CA PHE A 96 -10.14 -1.11 3.90
C PHE A 96 -9.67 -2.42 4.57
N ASN A 97 -8.79 -3.17 3.90
CA ASN A 97 -8.27 -4.44 4.42
C ASN A 97 -7.57 -4.28 5.78
N PHE A 98 -6.73 -3.26 5.95
CA PHE A 98 -6.01 -3.07 7.21
C PHE A 98 -6.85 -2.42 8.31
N ILE A 99 -7.87 -1.62 7.97
CA ILE A 99 -8.89 -1.23 8.97
C ILE A 99 -9.59 -2.48 9.50
N ALA A 100 -10.04 -3.39 8.63
CA ALA A 100 -10.66 -4.64 9.05
C ALA A 100 -9.71 -5.50 9.89
N ALA A 101 -8.45 -5.65 9.45
CA ALA A 101 -7.44 -6.39 10.21
C ALA A 101 -7.23 -5.80 11.61
N LEU A 102 -7.16 -4.47 11.74
CA LEU A 102 -6.98 -3.83 13.03
C LEU A 102 -8.17 -4.07 13.98
N LEU A 103 -9.40 -3.97 13.45
CA LEU A 103 -10.62 -4.20 14.22
C LEU A 103 -10.81 -5.66 14.62
N ILE A 104 -10.37 -6.61 13.78
CA ILE A 104 -10.56 -8.05 14.03
C ILE A 104 -9.45 -8.61 14.93
N ALA A 105 -8.20 -8.24 14.66
CA ALA A 105 -7.03 -8.95 15.23
C ALA A 105 -6.21 -8.15 16.24
N HIS A 106 -6.37 -6.83 16.30
CA HIS A 106 -5.40 -5.94 16.96
C HIS A 106 -6.00 -5.02 18.02
N ILE A 107 -7.30 -5.14 18.33
CA ILE A 107 -7.92 -4.38 19.42
C ILE A 107 -7.29 -4.80 20.76
N GLY A 108 -6.86 -3.82 21.55
CA GLY A 108 -6.29 -4.03 22.88
C GLY A 108 -4.85 -4.56 22.90
N GLN A 109 -4.23 -4.76 21.73
CA GLN A 109 -2.84 -5.18 21.62
C GLN A 109 -1.87 -4.00 21.83
N PRO A 110 -0.66 -4.25 22.37
CA PRO A 110 0.43 -3.29 22.42
C PRO A 110 0.76 -2.68 21.06
N PHE A 111 1.32 -1.46 21.05
CA PHE A 111 1.67 -0.75 19.82
C PHE A 111 2.62 -1.55 18.91
N LEU A 112 3.61 -2.24 19.48
CA LEU A 112 4.59 -3.01 18.70
C LEU A 112 3.95 -4.19 17.97
N ASP A 113 2.92 -4.82 18.54
CA ASP A 113 2.19 -5.92 17.93
C ASP A 113 1.26 -5.42 16.80
N ASN A 114 0.91 -4.14 16.81
CA ASN A 114 0.09 -3.49 15.79
C ASN A 114 0.93 -2.75 14.74
N TYR A 115 2.24 -2.62 14.95
CA TYR A 115 3.11 -1.73 14.18
C TYR A 115 3.04 -2.02 12.68
N ASP A 116 3.18 -3.29 12.30
CA ASP A 116 3.12 -3.71 10.90
C ASP A 116 1.78 -3.33 10.25
N ALA A 117 0.66 -3.63 10.89
CA ALA A 117 -0.68 -3.32 10.37
C ALA A 117 -0.90 -1.80 10.23
N LEU A 118 -0.38 -1.00 11.17
CA LEU A 118 -0.44 0.46 11.10
C LEU A 118 0.42 1.01 9.96
N VAL A 119 1.65 0.50 9.78
CA VAL A 119 2.52 0.91 8.66
C VAL A 119 1.87 0.58 7.32
N MET A 120 1.23 -0.57 7.17
CA MET A 120 0.50 -0.92 5.95
C MET A 120 -0.71 -0.01 5.72
N LEU A 121 -1.50 0.28 6.76
CA LEU A 121 -2.64 1.18 6.68
C LEU A 121 -2.23 2.60 6.27
N PHE A 122 -1.28 3.20 6.97
CA PHE A 122 -0.86 4.57 6.70
C PHE A 122 -0.03 4.69 5.42
N GLY A 123 0.75 3.67 5.08
CA GLY A 123 1.43 3.60 3.78
C GLY A 123 0.43 3.53 2.62
N ALA A 124 -0.61 2.71 2.74
CA ALA A 124 -1.70 2.67 1.75
C ALA A 124 -2.47 4.00 1.71
N ALA A 125 -2.80 4.60 2.86
CA ALA A 125 -3.47 5.91 2.90
C ALA A 125 -2.63 7.01 2.23
N PHE A 126 -1.32 7.02 2.45
CA PHE A 126 -0.40 7.92 1.76
C PHE A 126 -0.47 7.71 0.23
N LEU A 127 -0.39 6.47 -0.25
CA LEU A 127 -0.46 6.15 -1.68
C LEU A 127 -1.82 6.48 -2.30
N LEU A 128 -2.91 6.36 -1.54
CA LEU A 128 -4.25 6.74 -1.97
C LEU A 128 -4.34 8.25 -2.23
N LEU A 129 -3.85 9.06 -1.30
CA LEU A 129 -3.92 10.51 -1.36
C LEU A 129 -2.89 11.08 -2.35
N HIS A 130 -1.63 10.68 -2.20
CA HIS A 130 -0.50 11.20 -2.98
C HIS A 130 -0.45 10.62 -4.40
N GLY A 131 -0.90 9.38 -4.59
CA GLY A 131 -0.77 8.66 -5.85
C GLY A 131 0.60 7.98 -6.06
N PRO A 132 0.89 7.54 -7.29
CA PRO A 132 1.97 6.59 -7.58
C PRO A 132 3.39 7.17 -7.51
N GLY A 133 3.54 8.48 -7.73
CA GLY A 133 4.85 9.14 -7.88
C GLY A 133 5.61 8.71 -9.14
N ALA A 134 6.88 9.13 -9.20
CA ALA A 134 7.79 8.81 -10.30
C ALA A 134 8.12 7.32 -10.35
N LEU A 135 8.60 6.87 -11.53
CA LEU A 135 8.98 5.48 -11.79
C LEU A 135 7.82 4.51 -11.55
N SER A 136 6.64 4.89 -12.02
CA SER A 136 5.42 4.09 -11.90
C SER A 136 4.82 3.77 -13.28
N VAL A 137 4.14 2.63 -13.39
CA VAL A 137 3.41 2.29 -14.62
C VAL A 137 2.29 3.30 -14.89
N ASP A 138 1.58 3.74 -13.84
CA ASP A 138 0.51 4.74 -13.93
C ASP A 138 0.99 6.06 -14.55
N GLU A 139 2.16 6.55 -14.14
CA GLU A 139 2.79 7.75 -14.72
C GLU A 139 3.13 7.54 -16.20
N ARG A 140 3.76 6.42 -16.55
CA ARG A 140 4.15 6.11 -17.93
C ARG A 140 2.94 6.05 -18.87
N VAL A 141 1.83 5.49 -18.39
CA VAL A 141 0.56 5.43 -19.15
C VAL A 141 -0.03 6.84 -19.32
N SER A 142 -0.03 7.64 -18.26
CA SER A 142 -0.57 9.02 -18.28
C SER A 142 0.23 9.93 -19.21
N ALA A 143 1.58 9.84 -19.17
CA ALA A 143 2.45 10.60 -20.06
C ALA A 143 2.21 10.26 -21.55
N ARG A 144 2.05 8.97 -21.87
CA ARG A 144 1.74 8.51 -23.25
C ARG A 144 0.37 8.99 -23.72
N ALA A 145 -0.63 8.98 -22.85
CA ALA A 145 -1.97 9.48 -23.17
C ALA A 145 -1.96 10.99 -23.47
N GLY A 146 -1.18 11.79 -22.72
CA GLY A 146 -0.98 13.21 -22.98
C GLY A 146 -0.35 13.49 -24.35
N THR A 147 0.67 12.71 -24.74
CA THR A 147 1.35 12.89 -26.04
C THR A 147 0.50 12.57 -27.28
N ARG A 148 -0.56 11.75 -27.13
CA ARG A 148 -1.47 11.40 -28.24
C ARG A 148 -2.53 12.46 -28.54
N SER A 149 -2.63 13.51 -27.71
CA SER A 149 -3.65 14.56 -27.80
C SER A 149 -3.19 15.83 -28.55
N GLY A 150 -2.13 15.75 -29.35
CA GLY A 150 -1.62 16.89 -30.15
C GLY A 150 -2.69 17.50 -31.08
N PRO A 151 -2.56 18.80 -31.42
CA PRO A 151 -3.68 19.66 -31.81
C PRO A 151 -4.46 19.11 -33.00
N ARG A 152 -5.77 18.93 -32.81
CA ARG A 152 -6.71 18.85 -33.92
C ARG A 152 -6.75 20.25 -34.55
N GLY A 153 -6.09 20.39 -35.70
CA GLY A 153 -6.17 21.57 -36.54
C GLY A 153 -7.58 21.84 -37.04
#